data_AF-A0A022R439-F1
#
_entry.id   AF-A0A022R439-F1
#
_cell.length_a   1.000
_cell.length_b   1.000
_cell.length_c   1.000
_cell.angle_alpha   90.00
_cell.angle_beta   90.00
_cell.angle_gamma   90.00
#
_symmetry.space_group_name_H-M   'P 1'
#
loop_
_entity.id
_entity.type
_entity.pdbx_description
1 polymer ?
#
loop_
_entity_poly.entity_id
_entity_poly.type
_entity_poly.pdbx_seq_one_letter_code
_entity_poly.pdbx_strand_id
1 'polypeptide(L)'
;MEQGKNSNGGVLRACIKTSKGPWLVRRPTKIGGLVTKLRFRSAKERLNNKQRESRRRSVAHKIFSCLRAHGNYHLPEHADSNDVLKALCNEAGWHCF
;
A
#
# COMPACT_ATOMS: atom_id res chain seq x y z
N MET A 1 -13.93 -45.84 3.76
CA MET A 1 -13.64 -44.93 2.63
C MET A 1 -13.36 -43.55 3.22
N GLU A 2 -12.11 -43.31 3.60
CA GLU A 2 -11.68 -42.02 4.16
C GLU A 2 -11.49 -41.00 3.03
N GLN A 3 -12.20 -39.87 3.10
CA GLN A 3 -11.89 -38.71 2.27
C GLN A 3 -10.77 -37.90 2.93
N GLY A 4 -9.56 -38.06 2.40
CA GLY A 4 -8.38 -37.28 2.78
C GLY A 4 -8.52 -35.82 2.40
N LYS A 5 -8.62 -34.94 3.41
CA LYS A 5 -8.51 -33.49 3.25
C LYS A 5 -7.05 -33.14 2.92
N ASN A 6 -6.72 -32.97 1.64
CA ASN A 6 -5.44 -32.41 1.23
C ASN A 6 -5.47 -30.88 1.41
N SER A 7 -5.14 -30.41 2.62
CA SER A 7 -4.84 -29.00 2.87
C SER A 7 -3.45 -28.66 2.35
N ASN A 8 -3.33 -28.47 1.04
CA ASN A 8 -2.20 -27.76 0.45
C ASN A 8 -2.26 -26.29 0.92
N GLY A 9 -1.68 -26.02 2.08
CA GLY A 9 -1.48 -24.69 2.66
C GLY A 9 -0.49 -23.89 1.83
N GLY A 10 -0.89 -23.50 0.62
CA GLY A 10 -0.12 -22.64 -0.26
C GLY A 10 0.23 -21.35 0.46
N VAL A 11 1.52 -21.04 0.51
CA VAL A 11 2.02 -19.78 1.06
C VAL A 11 1.44 -18.65 0.21
N LEU A 12 0.34 -18.07 0.70
CA LEU A 12 -0.39 -17.01 0.01
C LEU A 12 0.57 -15.88 -0.30
N ARG A 13 0.69 -15.53 -1.59
CA ARG A 13 1.29 -14.26 -2.04
C ARG A 13 0.33 -13.12 -1.73
N ALA A 14 -0.09 -13.00 -0.48
CA ALA A 14 -1.12 -12.06 -0.08
C ALA A 14 -0.49 -10.72 0.28
N CYS A 15 -1.11 -9.67 -0.25
CA CYS A 15 -0.81 -8.28 0.03
C CYS A 15 -0.93 -7.98 1.54
N ILE A 16 -0.13 -7.00 2.00
CA ILE A 16 0.11 -6.57 3.40
C ILE A 16 -1.15 -6.42 4.28
N LYS A 17 -2.36 -6.36 3.71
CA LYS A 17 -3.53 -5.80 4.37
C LYS A 17 -4.52 -6.82 4.95
N THR A 18 -4.54 -8.09 4.54
CA THR A 18 -5.65 -9.00 4.96
C THR A 18 -5.22 -10.33 5.59
N SER A 19 -4.09 -10.93 5.21
CA SER A 19 -3.69 -12.23 5.76
C SER A 19 -2.75 -12.10 6.97
N LYS A 20 -3.10 -12.73 8.10
CA LYS A 20 -2.20 -12.99 9.25
C LYS A 20 -1.18 -14.13 8.98
N GLY A 21 -1.00 -14.51 7.72
CA GLY A 21 -0.14 -15.62 7.32
C GLY A 21 1.35 -15.28 7.35
N PRO A 22 2.21 -16.29 7.34
CA PRO A 22 3.65 -16.10 7.26
C PRO A 22 4.06 -15.51 5.91
N TRP A 23 4.98 -14.54 5.96
CA TRP A 23 5.59 -13.92 4.80
C TRP A 23 6.69 -14.80 4.26
N LEU A 24 6.65 -15.12 2.96
CA LEU A 24 7.78 -15.75 2.29
C LEU A 24 8.87 -14.71 2.04
N VAL A 25 9.96 -14.77 2.81
CA VAL A 25 11.11 -13.88 2.61
C VAL A 25 12.21 -14.69 1.95
N ARG A 26 12.61 -14.27 0.75
CA ARG A 26 13.79 -14.81 0.05
C ARG A 26 14.97 -13.89 0.34
N ARG A 27 16.10 -14.45 0.77
CA ARG A 27 17.35 -13.69 0.94
C ARG A 27 18.47 -14.36 0.15
N PRO A 28 19.27 -13.58 -0.61
CA PRO A 28 20.47 -14.11 -1.24
C PRO A 28 21.49 -14.46 -0.16
N THR A 29 22.18 -15.58 -0.34
CA THR A 29 23.31 -16.00 0.48
C THR A 29 24.60 -15.55 -0.16
N LYS A 30 25.68 -15.49 0.63
CA LYS A 30 27.01 -15.07 0.15
C LYS A 30 27.58 -15.98 -0.94
N ILE A 31 27.10 -17.22 -1.05
CA ILE A 31 27.55 -18.24 -2.01
C ILE A 31 26.54 -18.35 -3.20
N GLY A 32 25.75 -17.30 -3.44
CA GLY A 32 24.84 -17.26 -4.60
C GLY A 32 23.55 -18.09 -4.49
N GLY A 33 23.33 -18.82 -3.40
CA GLY A 33 22.07 -19.52 -3.13
C GLY A 33 20.96 -18.60 -2.60
N LEU A 34 19.69 -19.01 -2.72
CA LEU A 34 18.53 -18.28 -2.18
C LEU A 34 17.93 -19.04 -0.99
N VAL A 35 17.96 -18.45 0.21
CA VAL A 35 17.29 -19.01 1.38
C VAL A 35 15.89 -18.43 1.49
N THR A 36 14.92 -19.33 1.61
CA THR A 36 13.50 -18.98 1.75
C THR A 36 13.08 -19.23 3.20
N LYS A 37 12.64 -18.17 3.90
CA LYS A 37 12.18 -18.25 5.30
C LYS A 37 10.78 -17.68 5.45
N LEU A 38 9.94 -18.41 6.18
CA LEU A 38 8.63 -17.92 6.63
C LEU A 38 8.80 -16.96 7.81
N ARG A 39 8.34 -15.71 7.67
CA ARG A 39 8.41 -14.68 8.72
C ARG A 39 7.01 -14.27 9.17
N PHE A 40 6.75 -14.33 10.47
CA PHE A 40 5.56 -13.75 11.07
C PHE A 40 5.81 -12.28 11.44
N ARG A 41 4.84 -11.40 11.17
CA ARG A 41 4.93 -9.98 11.54
C ARG A 41 4.67 -9.82 13.03
N SER A 42 5.61 -9.19 13.74
CA SER A 42 5.40 -8.85 15.15
C SER A 42 4.31 -7.78 15.31
N ALA A 43 3.67 -7.74 16.49
CA ALA A 43 2.68 -6.72 16.83
C ALA A 43 3.26 -5.30 16.71
N LYS A 44 4.53 -5.10 17.11
CA LYS A 44 5.23 -3.82 16.99
C LYS A 44 5.44 -3.40 15.53
N GLU A 45 5.81 -4.33 14.66
CA GLU A 45 5.97 -4.06 13.22
C GLU A 45 4.63 -3.71 12.54
N ARG A 46 3.52 -4.28 13.00
CA ARG A 46 2.19 -3.94 12.51
C ARG A 46 1.80 -2.53 12.94
N LEU A 47 2.04 -2.19 14.20
CA LEU A 47 1.77 -0.85 14.73
C LEU A 47 2.59 0.22 14.01
N ASN A 48 3.89 -0.03 13.80
CA ASN A 48 4.77 0.88 13.06
C ASN A 48 4.29 1.09 11.62
N ASN A 49 3.83 0.03 10.94
CA ASN A 49 3.28 0.14 9.59
C ASN A 49 1.97 0.94 9.57
N LYS A 50 1.07 0.71 10.55
CA LYS A 50 -0.17 1.48 10.70
C LYS A 50 0.13 2.96 10.91
N GLN A 51 1.10 3.27 11.76
CA GLN A 51 1.48 4.65 12.05
C GLN A 51 2.18 5.32 10.86
N ARG A 52 3.07 4.60 10.17
CA ARG A 52 3.70 5.09 8.93
C ARG A 52 2.64 5.40 7.87
N GLU A 53 1.68 4.51 7.69
CA GLU A 53 0.62 4.72 6.71
C GLU A 53 -0.32 5.87 7.12
N SER A 54 -0.65 5.99 8.41
CA SER A 54 -1.41 7.14 8.93
C SER A 54 -0.68 8.46 8.69
N ARG A 55 0.63 8.53 8.99
CA ARG A 55 1.46 9.71 8.70
C ARG A 55 1.48 10.03 7.20
N ARG A 56 1.69 9.01 6.34
CA ARG A 56 1.67 9.18 4.88
C ARG A 56 0.35 9.78 4.40
N ARG A 57 -0.78 9.28 4.91
CA ARG A 57 -2.12 9.81 4.58
C ARG A 57 -2.33 11.21 5.11
N SER A 58 -1.92 11.50 6.34
CA SER A 58 -2.06 12.85 6.91
C SER A 58 -1.30 13.90 6.10
N VAL A 59 -0.10 13.58 5.61
CA VAL A 59 0.65 14.48 4.71
C VAL A 59 -0.10 14.70 3.40
N ALA A 60 -0.58 13.65 2.75
CA ALA A 60 -1.37 13.78 1.53
C ALA A 60 -2.65 14.63 1.74
N HIS A 61 -3.38 14.40 2.83
CA HIS A 61 -4.55 15.20 3.17
C HIS A 61 -4.21 16.69 3.35
N LYS A 62 -3.11 17.01 4.03
CA LYS A 62 -2.65 18.40 4.18
C LYS A 62 -2.35 19.05 2.81
N ILE A 63 -1.67 18.33 1.93
CA ILE A 63 -1.35 18.81 0.57
C ILE A 63 -2.64 19.10 -0.21
N PHE A 64 -3.59 18.17 -0.22
CA PHE A 64 -4.87 18.36 -0.92
C PHE A 64 -5.72 19.47 -0.32
N SER A 65 -5.72 19.65 1.01
CA SER A 65 -6.37 20.79 1.65
C SER A 65 -5.77 22.12 1.22
N CYS A 66 -4.43 22.23 1.18
CA CYS A 66 -3.75 23.44 0.73
C CYS A 66 -4.04 23.74 -0.75
N LEU A 67 -3.96 22.74 -1.63
CA LEU A 67 -4.30 22.87 -3.05
C LEU A 67 -5.75 23.31 -3.27
N ARG A 68 -6.69 22.80 -2.47
CA ARG A 68 -8.09 23.20 -2.57
C ARG A 68 -8.31 24.66 -2.16
N ALA A 69 -7.60 25.14 -1.15
CA ALA A 69 -7.73 26.51 -0.66
C ALA A 69 -7.04 27.55 -1.57
N HIS A 70 -5.89 27.18 -2.16
CA HIS A 70 -5.01 28.14 -2.84
C HIS A 70 -4.79 27.87 -4.35
N GLY A 71 -5.14 26.70 -4.85
CA GLY A 71 -4.85 26.29 -6.23
C GLY A 71 -5.79 26.89 -7.28
N ASN A 72 -6.79 27.69 -6.86
CA ASN A 72 -7.71 28.41 -7.74
C ASN A 72 -8.38 27.56 -8.85
N TYR A 73 -8.45 26.25 -8.64
CA TYR A 73 -9.04 25.29 -9.57
C TYR A 73 -10.55 25.51 -9.66
N HIS A 74 -11.10 25.51 -10.89
CA HIS A 74 -12.54 25.54 -11.14
C HIS A 74 -13.20 24.19 -10.83
N LEU A 75 -13.12 23.78 -9.56
CA LEU A 75 -13.64 22.51 -9.09
C LEU A 75 -15.05 22.68 -8.51
N PRO A 76 -15.93 21.66 -8.65
CA PRO A 76 -17.22 21.64 -7.97
C PRO A 76 -17.08 21.77 -6.45
N GLU A 77 -18.10 22.31 -5.79
CA GLU A 77 -18.12 22.54 -4.33
C GLU A 77 -17.76 21.29 -3.52
N HIS A 78 -18.07 20.09 -4.04
CA HIS A 78 -17.79 18.79 -3.42
C HIS A 78 -16.72 17.95 -4.15
N ALA A 79 -15.80 18.56 -4.91
CA ALA A 79 -14.74 17.82 -5.61
C ALA A 79 -13.94 16.90 -4.67
N ASP A 80 -13.61 15.69 -5.12
CA ASP A 80 -12.83 14.74 -4.33
C ASP A 80 -11.31 15.00 -4.45
N SER A 81 -10.47 14.21 -3.78
CA SER A 81 -9.00 14.36 -3.89
C SER A 81 -8.46 13.98 -5.28
N ASN A 82 -9.15 13.11 -6.02
CA ASN A 82 -8.73 12.71 -7.36
C ASN A 82 -9.01 13.82 -8.38
N ASP A 83 -10.11 14.55 -8.22
CA ASP A 83 -10.48 15.68 -9.07
C ASP A 83 -9.49 16.83 -8.91
N VAL A 84 -9.07 17.13 -7.67
CA VAL A 84 -7.98 18.08 -7.40
C VAL A 84 -6.68 17.62 -8.08
N LEU A 85 -6.35 16.33 -8.00
CA LEU A 85 -5.16 15.79 -8.63
C LEU A 85 -5.22 15.87 -10.16
N LYS A 86 -6.38 15.59 -10.77
CA LYS A 86 -6.58 15.73 -12.22
C LYS A 86 -6.43 17.18 -12.67
N ALA A 87 -7.02 18.12 -11.94
CA ALA A 87 -6.88 19.55 -12.24
C ALA A 87 -5.41 20.00 -12.17
N LEU A 88 -4.68 19.56 -11.13
CA LEU A 88 -3.24 19.80 -11.00
C LEU A 88 -2.43 19.19 -12.15
N CYS A 89 -2.71 17.94 -12.55
CA CYS A 89 -2.00 17.30 -13.66
C CYS A 89 -2.26 18.02 -15.00
N ASN A 90 -3.50 18.49 -15.23
CA ASN A 90 -3.84 19.25 -16.42
C ASN A 90 -3.14 20.62 -16.45
N GLU A 91 -3.06 21.32 -15.31
CA GLU A 91 -2.31 22.57 -15.18
C GLU A 91 -0.81 22.37 -15.45
N ALA A 92 -0.24 21.27 -14.95
CA ALA A 92 1.15 20.92 -15.15
C ALA A 92 1.48 20.36 -16.56
N GLY A 93 0.46 20.17 -17.42
CA GLY A 93 0.63 19.54 -18.74
C GLY A 93 0.99 18.06 -18.69
N TRP A 94 0.78 17.40 -17.55
CA TRP A 94 1.06 15.98 -17.34
C TRP A 94 -0.11 15.14 -17.83
N HIS A 95 -0.24 15.02 -19.15
CA HIS A 95 -1.23 14.16 -19.78
C HIS A 95 -0.61 12.76 -19.97
N CYS A 96 -0.80 11.85 -19.01
CA CYS A 96 -0.52 10.43 -19.25
C CYS A 96 -1.75 9.80 -19.91
N PHE A 97 -1.75 9.78 -21.24
CA PHE A 97 -2.66 8.96 -22.05
C PHE A 97 -2.07 7.56 -22.26
#